data_AF-A0A359KCX7-F1
#
_entry.id   AF-A0A359KCX7-F1
#
_cell.length_a   1.000
_cell.length_b   1.000
_cell.length_c   1.000
_cell.angle_alpha   90.00
_cell.angle_beta   90.00
_cell.angle_gamma   90.00
#
_symmetry.space_group_name_H-M   'P 1'
#
loop_
_entity.id
_entity.type
_entity.pdbx_description
1 polymer ?
#
loop_
_entity_poly.entity_id
_entity_poly.type
_entity_poly.pdbx_seq_one_letter_code
_entity_poly.pdbx_strand_id
1 'polypeptide(L)'
;TDAEGRLVLADAVVWADTTLNPAAIVDVATLTGSVGGALGNDYAGLFSRHDALADQLKTAGDATGETLWRLPLHPSYVRATSSTIADIKNSGDGGAGAGTGAHFIGYFARPETPWAHLDIANMAFGAANDVKPAGSAGYSVRLLERFVRDFQPVAKEKGTGGY
;
A
#
# COMPACT_ATOMS: atom_id res chain seq x y z
N THR A 1 -20.73 2.07 -1.13
CA THR A 1 -20.02 3.34 -0.88
C THR A 1 -18.88 3.18 0.12
N ASP A 2 -18.85 2.08 0.88
CA ASP A 2 -17.81 1.67 1.87
C ASP A 2 -16.43 1.34 1.28
N ALA A 3 -16.08 1.97 0.17
CA ALA A 3 -14.78 1.89 -0.51
C ALA A 3 -14.32 3.31 -0.85
N GLU A 4 -14.48 4.22 0.11
CA GLU A 4 -14.23 5.66 0.00
C GLU A 4 -12.76 6.02 0.25
N GLY A 5 -12.06 5.29 1.13
CA GLY A 5 -10.65 5.58 1.45
C GLY A 5 -9.74 5.59 0.21
N ARG A 6 -9.96 4.66 -0.73
CA ARG A 6 -9.22 4.61 -1.99
C ARG A 6 -9.54 5.75 -2.97
N LEU A 7 -10.72 6.37 -2.87
CA LEU A 7 -11.08 7.56 -3.65
C LEU A 7 -10.32 8.78 -3.14
N VAL A 8 -10.25 8.94 -1.81
CA VAL A 8 -9.47 10.03 -1.19
C VAL A 8 -7.98 9.89 -1.53
N LEU A 9 -7.44 8.66 -1.46
CA LEU A 9 -6.04 8.40 -1.78
C LEU A 9 -5.71 8.58 -3.26
N ALA A 10 -6.64 8.29 -4.18
CA ALA A 10 -6.43 8.51 -5.60
C ALA A 10 -6.05 9.99 -5.88
N ASP A 11 -6.84 10.93 -5.38
CA ASP A 11 -6.57 12.37 -5.55
C ASP A 11 -5.25 12.78 -4.88
N ALA A 12 -4.99 12.28 -3.65
CA ALA A 12 -3.76 12.57 -2.94
C ALA A 12 -2.51 12.07 -3.67
N VAL A 13 -2.56 10.87 -4.26
CA VAL A 13 -1.49 10.27 -5.05
C VAL A 13 -1.24 11.07 -6.32
N VAL A 14 -2.29 11.41 -7.08
CA VAL A 14 -2.14 12.27 -8.28
C VAL A 14 -1.53 13.61 -7.92
N TRP A 15 -2.02 14.25 -6.86
CA TRP A 15 -1.52 15.55 -6.43
C TRP A 15 -0.04 15.47 -6.03
N ALA A 16 0.35 14.48 -5.21
CA ALA A 16 1.72 14.29 -4.79
C ALA A 16 2.65 14.02 -5.99
N ASP A 17 2.24 13.15 -6.90
CA ASP A 17 3.03 12.76 -8.06
C ASP A 17 3.26 13.95 -9.02
N THR A 18 2.19 14.68 -9.34
CA THR A 18 2.22 15.79 -10.30
C THR A 18 2.84 17.07 -9.74
N THR A 19 2.68 17.32 -8.43
CA THR A 19 3.11 18.60 -7.82
C THR A 19 4.51 18.50 -7.22
N LEU A 20 4.91 17.35 -6.67
CA LEU A 20 6.15 17.24 -5.88
C LEU A 20 7.29 16.55 -6.63
N ASN A 21 7.02 15.87 -7.75
CA ASN A 21 7.99 15.04 -8.47
C ASN A 21 8.82 14.12 -7.52
N PRO A 22 8.16 13.37 -6.63
CA PRO A 22 8.84 12.71 -5.51
C PRO A 22 9.82 11.62 -5.97
N ALA A 23 10.80 11.29 -5.14
CA ALA A 23 11.69 10.15 -5.38
C ALA A 23 10.94 8.81 -5.28
N ALA A 24 9.99 8.72 -4.36
CA ALA A 24 9.04 7.63 -4.21
C ALA A 24 7.77 8.13 -3.51
N ILE A 25 6.65 7.46 -3.74
CA ILE A 25 5.38 7.64 -3.03
C ILE A 25 5.13 6.38 -2.20
N VAL A 26 4.92 6.55 -0.90
CA VAL A 26 4.45 5.49 0.00
C VAL A 26 3.17 5.98 0.65
N ASP A 27 2.05 5.38 0.29
CA ASP A 27 0.77 5.66 0.94
C ASP A 27 0.42 4.57 1.95
N VAL A 28 -0.21 4.98 3.05
CA VAL A 28 -0.53 4.11 4.19
C VAL A 28 -1.99 4.29 4.53
N ALA A 29 -2.74 3.19 4.61
CA ALA A 29 -4.14 3.25 5.00
C ALA A 29 -4.62 1.98 5.70
N THR A 30 -5.62 2.16 6.57
CA THR A 30 -6.45 1.08 7.08
C THR A 30 -7.52 0.74 6.03
N LEU A 31 -7.11 0.17 4.89
CA LEU A 31 -7.92 0.18 3.68
C LEU A 31 -8.87 -1.00 3.58
N THR A 32 -8.42 -2.23 3.85
CA THR A 32 -9.25 -3.41 3.59
C THR A 32 -9.23 -4.41 4.73
N GLY A 33 -10.41 -4.89 5.15
CA GLY A 33 -10.50 -6.03 6.07
C GLY A 33 -9.92 -7.33 5.50
N SER A 34 -9.90 -7.46 4.17
CA SER A 34 -9.38 -8.64 3.48
C SER A 34 -7.87 -8.87 3.67
N VAL A 35 -7.09 -7.83 3.96
CA VAL A 35 -5.65 -8.01 4.24
C VAL A 35 -5.45 -8.81 5.52
N GLY A 36 -6.26 -8.55 6.55
CA GLY A 36 -6.22 -9.29 7.82
C GLY A 36 -6.66 -10.74 7.68
N GLY A 37 -7.61 -11.02 6.78
CA GLY A 37 -8.01 -12.39 6.47
C GLY A 37 -6.88 -13.23 5.87
N ALA A 38 -5.94 -12.60 5.15
CA ALA A 38 -4.81 -13.28 4.52
C ALA A 38 -3.55 -13.32 5.41
N LEU A 39 -3.28 -12.24 6.15
CA LEU A 39 -2.01 -12.04 6.86
C LEU A 39 -2.12 -12.12 8.39
N GLY A 40 -3.32 -12.31 8.93
CA GLY A 40 -3.54 -12.27 10.38
C GLY A 40 -3.16 -10.90 10.95
N ASN A 41 -2.50 -10.88 12.11
CA ASN A 41 -1.94 -9.67 12.72
C ASN A 41 -0.40 -9.71 12.76
N ASP A 42 0.20 -10.56 11.92
CA ASP A 42 1.64 -10.78 11.88
C ASP A 42 2.32 -9.87 10.85
N TYR A 43 1.60 -9.45 9.82
CA TYR A 43 2.12 -8.58 8.75
C TYR A 43 1.09 -7.56 8.29
N ALA A 44 1.52 -6.33 8.00
CA ALA A 44 0.75 -5.44 7.13
C ALA A 44 0.95 -5.83 5.66
N GLY A 45 -0.03 -5.50 4.82
CA GLY A 45 0.04 -5.75 3.38
C GLY A 45 0.90 -4.70 2.68
N LEU A 46 1.91 -5.14 1.93
CA LEU A 46 2.72 -4.29 1.07
C LEU A 46 2.40 -4.60 -0.40
N PHE A 47 2.05 -3.57 -1.16
CA PHE A 47 1.87 -3.65 -2.61
C PHE A 47 2.78 -2.66 -3.30
N SER A 48 3.46 -3.09 -4.36
CA SER A 48 4.29 -2.22 -5.18
C SER A 48 4.60 -2.88 -6.51
N ARG A 49 4.74 -2.06 -7.55
CA ARG A 49 5.27 -2.44 -8.86
C ARG A 49 6.79 -2.28 -8.99
N HIS A 50 7.46 -1.77 -7.95
CA HIS A 50 8.90 -1.51 -7.92
C HIS A 50 9.59 -2.35 -6.85
N ASP A 51 10.27 -3.40 -7.28
CA ASP A 51 10.93 -4.36 -6.38
C ASP A 51 11.90 -3.69 -5.42
N ALA A 52 12.75 -2.79 -5.93
CA ALA A 52 13.72 -2.06 -5.09
C ALA A 52 13.07 -1.20 -4.00
N LEU A 53 11.87 -0.65 -4.23
CA LEU A 53 11.14 0.10 -3.21
C LEU A 53 10.51 -0.86 -2.19
N ALA A 54 9.91 -1.95 -2.66
CA ALA A 54 9.31 -2.96 -1.81
C ALA A 54 10.33 -3.61 -0.87
N ASP A 55 11.52 -3.93 -1.38
CA ASP A 55 12.60 -4.55 -0.61
C ASP A 55 13.15 -3.62 0.47
N GLN A 56 13.28 -2.32 0.17
CA GLN A 56 13.67 -1.31 1.16
C GLN A 56 12.63 -1.17 2.28
N LEU A 57 11.34 -1.11 1.93
CA LEU A 57 10.25 -1.05 2.92
C LEU A 57 10.20 -2.32 3.78
N LYS A 58 10.35 -3.50 3.16
CA LYS A 58 10.41 -4.77 3.89
C LYS A 58 11.59 -4.79 4.86
N THR A 59 12.78 -4.37 4.40
CA THR A 59 13.99 -4.29 5.25
C THR A 59 13.78 -3.34 6.44
N ALA A 60 13.15 -2.19 6.22
CA ALA A 60 12.81 -1.25 7.29
C ALA A 60 11.79 -1.83 8.27
N GLY A 61 10.79 -2.57 7.78
CA GLY A 61 9.81 -3.28 8.61
C GLY A 61 10.45 -4.35 9.49
N ASP A 62 11.32 -5.18 8.90
CA ASP A 62 12.08 -6.23 9.61
C ASP A 62 12.97 -5.62 10.70
N ALA A 63 13.63 -4.48 10.43
CA ALA A 63 14.51 -3.81 11.38
C ALA A 63 13.76 -3.14 12.56
N THR A 64 12.46 -2.86 12.41
CA THR A 64 11.65 -2.12 13.40
C THR A 64 10.63 -2.99 14.12
N GLY A 65 10.42 -4.23 13.63
CA GLY A 65 9.34 -5.11 14.08
C GLY A 65 7.96 -4.69 13.57
N GLU A 66 7.88 -3.77 12.61
CA GLU A 66 6.66 -3.43 11.87
C GLU A 66 6.69 -4.18 10.53
N THR A 67 6.50 -5.49 10.62
CA THR A 67 6.73 -6.45 9.53
C THR A 67 5.76 -6.32 8.38
N LEU A 68 6.28 -6.28 7.15
CA LEU A 68 5.49 -6.22 5.92
C LEU A 68 5.53 -7.55 5.18
N TRP A 69 4.40 -7.92 4.58
CA TRP A 69 4.36 -9.00 3.59
C TRP A 69 3.95 -8.47 2.23
N ARG A 70 4.78 -8.74 1.22
CA ARG A 70 4.51 -8.29 -0.14
C ARG A 70 3.44 -9.18 -0.79
N LEU A 71 2.30 -8.58 -1.08
CA LEU A 71 1.20 -9.19 -1.82
C LEU A 71 1.30 -8.81 -3.32
N PRO A 72 0.81 -9.68 -4.22
CA PRO A 72 0.93 -9.44 -5.65
C PRO A 72 0.01 -8.31 -6.12
N LEU A 73 0.37 -7.66 -7.23
CA LEU A 73 -0.54 -6.88 -8.08
C LEU A 73 -0.86 -7.74 -9.31
N HIS A 74 -1.84 -8.63 -9.17
CA HIS A 74 -2.13 -9.62 -10.21
C HIS A 74 -2.97 -9.00 -11.35
N PRO A 75 -2.76 -9.36 -12.63
CA PRO A 75 -3.51 -8.81 -13.76
C PRO A 75 -5.04 -9.01 -13.66
N SER A 76 -5.50 -10.01 -12.91
CA SER A 76 -6.94 -10.20 -12.66
C SER A 76 -7.59 -9.03 -11.92
N TYR A 77 -6.82 -8.21 -11.21
CA TYR A 77 -7.35 -7.06 -10.48
C TYR A 77 -7.80 -5.96 -11.43
N VAL A 78 -7.10 -5.77 -12.56
CA VAL A 78 -7.51 -4.86 -13.66
C VAL A 78 -8.91 -5.23 -14.15
N ARG A 79 -9.15 -6.52 -14.40
CA ARG A 79 -10.45 -7.02 -14.82
C ARG A 79 -11.49 -6.82 -13.72
N ALA A 80 -11.15 -7.10 -12.47
CA ALA A 80 -12.05 -7.00 -11.33
C ALA A 80 -12.49 -5.56 -11.03
N THR A 81 -11.70 -4.55 -11.39
CA THR A 81 -12.01 -3.12 -11.23
C THR A 81 -12.43 -2.44 -12.54
N SER A 82 -12.69 -3.21 -13.61
CA SER A 82 -13.16 -2.65 -14.88
C SER A 82 -14.61 -2.12 -14.78
N SER A 83 -14.90 -1.06 -15.51
CA SER A 83 -16.23 -0.44 -15.57
C SER A 83 -16.69 -0.31 -17.02
N THR A 84 -18.00 -0.46 -17.26
CA THR A 84 -18.62 -0.28 -18.57
C THR A 84 -18.99 1.18 -18.87
N ILE A 85 -18.91 2.05 -17.86
CA ILE A 85 -19.37 3.45 -17.91
C ILE A 85 -18.33 4.46 -17.38
N ALA A 86 -17.16 3.99 -16.94
CA ALA A 86 -16.06 4.80 -16.42
C ALA A 86 -14.73 4.09 -16.69
N ASP A 87 -13.60 4.78 -16.50
CA ASP A 87 -12.27 4.19 -16.74
C ASP A 87 -11.94 3.07 -15.75
N ILE A 88 -12.40 3.20 -14.50
CA ILE A 88 -12.22 2.23 -13.43
C ILE A 88 -13.38 2.36 -12.42
N LYS A 89 -13.80 1.27 -11.78
CA LYS A 89 -14.74 1.29 -10.64
C LYS A 89 -14.00 1.11 -9.32
N ASN A 90 -14.52 1.72 -8.24
CA ASN A 90 -13.88 1.69 -6.92
C ASN A 90 -14.14 0.40 -6.14
N SER A 91 -15.08 -0.43 -6.58
CA SER A 91 -15.27 -1.79 -6.05
C SER A 91 -14.51 -2.82 -6.89
N GLY A 92 -14.00 -3.86 -6.23
CA GLY A 92 -13.48 -5.04 -6.91
C GLY A 92 -14.49 -6.18 -6.86
N ASP A 93 -14.65 -6.93 -7.94
CA ASP A 93 -15.40 -8.18 -7.92
C ASP A 93 -14.52 -9.33 -7.36
N GLY A 94 -15.13 -10.28 -6.65
CA GLY A 94 -14.44 -11.46 -6.12
C GLY A 94 -13.80 -11.27 -4.74
N GLY A 95 -12.91 -12.19 -4.35
CA GLY A 95 -12.37 -12.28 -2.98
C GLY A 95 -11.07 -11.50 -2.71
N ALA A 96 -10.47 -10.88 -3.72
CA ALA A 96 -9.14 -10.23 -3.61
C ALA A 96 -9.24 -8.74 -3.21
N GLY A 97 -9.97 -8.43 -2.14
CA GLY A 97 -10.25 -7.05 -1.71
C GLY A 97 -9.00 -6.17 -1.53
N ALA A 98 -7.96 -6.71 -0.90
CA ALA A 98 -6.70 -6.00 -0.66
C ALA A 98 -5.96 -5.69 -1.96
N GLY A 99 -5.82 -6.70 -2.82
CA GLY A 99 -5.18 -6.54 -4.13
C GLY A 99 -5.93 -5.59 -5.06
N THR A 100 -7.26 -5.66 -5.10
CA THR A 100 -8.09 -4.73 -5.90
C THR A 100 -8.07 -3.29 -5.35
N GLY A 101 -8.02 -3.13 -4.02
CA GLY A 101 -7.86 -1.81 -3.39
C GLY A 101 -6.50 -1.17 -3.71
N ALA A 102 -5.43 -1.94 -3.56
CA ALA A 102 -4.09 -1.49 -3.94
C ALA A 102 -3.98 -1.18 -5.43
N HIS A 103 -4.54 -2.04 -6.29
CA HIS A 103 -4.57 -1.80 -7.73
C HIS A 103 -5.29 -0.50 -8.08
N PHE A 104 -6.44 -0.23 -7.44
CA PHE A 104 -7.18 1.02 -7.66
C PHE A 104 -6.33 2.25 -7.32
N ILE A 105 -5.64 2.28 -6.19
CA ILE A 105 -4.78 3.42 -5.81
C ILE A 105 -3.59 3.54 -6.78
N GLY A 106 -2.93 2.41 -7.07
CA GLY A 106 -1.76 2.35 -7.94
C GLY A 106 -2.04 2.74 -9.39
N TYR A 107 -3.29 2.63 -9.85
CA TYR A 107 -3.75 3.11 -11.16
C TYR A 107 -3.51 4.61 -11.35
N PHE A 108 -3.57 5.40 -10.26
CA PHE A 108 -3.45 6.86 -10.31
C PHE A 108 -2.01 7.37 -10.16
N ALA A 109 -1.07 6.53 -9.73
CA ALA A 109 0.34 6.87 -9.72
C ALA A 109 0.95 6.62 -11.11
N ARG A 110 1.78 7.54 -11.63
CA ARG A 110 2.45 7.33 -12.93
C ARG A 110 3.27 6.04 -12.94
N PRO A 111 3.28 5.27 -14.05
CA PRO A 111 4.01 4.01 -14.18
C PRO A 111 5.48 4.07 -13.79
N GLU A 112 6.12 5.22 -13.98
CA GLU A 112 7.53 5.47 -13.71
C GLU A 112 7.81 5.92 -12.27
N THR A 113 6.83 6.53 -11.58
CA THR A 113 7.02 7.00 -10.20
C THR A 113 7.07 5.80 -9.25
N PRO A 114 8.18 5.59 -8.50
CA PRO A 114 8.26 4.53 -7.50
C PRO A 114 7.12 4.64 -6.50
N TRP A 115 6.28 3.61 -6.42
CA TRP A 115 5.06 3.66 -5.62
C TRP A 115 4.88 2.39 -4.80
N ALA A 116 4.49 2.55 -3.55
CA ALA A 116 4.07 1.46 -2.68
C ALA A 116 2.84 1.85 -1.85
N HIS A 117 1.96 0.89 -1.64
CA HIS A 117 0.82 0.98 -0.74
C HIS A 117 1.01 0.03 0.44
N LEU A 118 0.83 0.57 1.65
CA LEU A 118 0.79 -0.20 2.90
C LEU A 118 -0.65 -0.28 3.42
N ASP A 119 -1.27 -1.46 3.32
CA ASP A 119 -2.57 -1.74 3.96
C ASP A 119 -2.32 -2.23 5.39
N ILE A 120 -2.61 -1.36 6.36
CA ILE A 120 -2.34 -1.57 7.78
C ILE A 120 -3.63 -1.83 8.58
N ALA A 121 -4.75 -2.15 7.91
CA ALA A 121 -6.06 -2.28 8.56
C ALA A 121 -6.05 -3.26 9.74
N ASN A 122 -5.39 -4.40 9.58
CA ASN A 122 -5.21 -5.44 10.61
C ASN A 122 -4.22 -5.04 11.71
N MET A 123 -3.34 -4.08 11.46
CA MET A 123 -2.29 -3.65 12.40
C MET A 123 -2.67 -2.40 13.20
N ALA A 124 -3.78 -1.73 12.87
CA ALA A 124 -4.13 -0.43 13.42
C ALA A 124 -4.40 -0.44 14.93
N PHE A 125 -4.89 -1.56 15.47
CA PHE A 125 -5.23 -1.71 16.88
C PHE A 125 -4.66 -3.02 17.43
N GLY A 126 -4.24 -3.02 18.69
CA GLY A 126 -3.73 -4.23 19.34
C GLY A 126 -3.66 -4.11 20.85
N ALA A 127 -3.27 -5.21 21.50
CA ALA A 127 -3.04 -5.26 22.94
C ALA A 127 -1.88 -4.34 23.38
N ALA A 128 -1.79 -4.09 24.69
CA ALA A 128 -0.64 -3.40 25.26
C ALA A 128 0.63 -4.25 25.08
N ASN A 129 1.77 -3.58 24.92
CA ASN A 129 3.10 -4.18 24.92
C ASN A 129 4.11 -3.20 25.53
N ASP A 130 5.39 -3.53 25.46
CA ASP A 130 6.48 -2.74 26.08
C ASP A 130 6.59 -1.30 25.56
N VAL A 131 6.06 -1.01 24.36
CA VAL A 131 6.23 0.28 23.68
C VAL A 131 4.91 1.04 23.46
N LYS A 132 3.76 0.43 23.77
CA LYS A 132 2.46 1.10 23.62
C LYS A 132 1.35 0.52 24.52
N PRO A 133 0.32 1.32 24.87
CA PRO A 133 -0.89 0.81 25.52
C PRO A 133 -1.75 -0.03 24.57
N ALA A 134 -2.80 -0.64 25.12
CA ALA A 134 -3.86 -1.26 24.33
C ALA A 134 -4.63 -0.18 23.54
N GLY A 135 -5.10 -0.55 22.35
CA GLY A 135 -5.75 0.37 21.42
C GLY A 135 -4.86 0.66 20.22
N SER A 136 -4.84 1.92 19.77
CA SER A 136 -4.11 2.34 18.57
C SER A 136 -2.64 1.91 18.62
N ALA A 137 -2.17 1.30 17.54
CA ALA A 137 -0.85 0.72 17.48
C ALA A 137 0.24 1.74 17.09
N GLY A 138 -0.13 2.85 16.45
CA GLY A 138 0.85 3.74 15.81
C GLY A 138 1.68 3.03 14.73
N TYR A 139 1.14 1.95 14.15
CA TYR A 139 1.84 1.12 13.17
C TYR A 139 2.23 1.95 11.94
N SER A 140 3.38 1.60 11.34
CA SER A 140 4.09 2.30 10.24
C SER A 140 4.98 3.47 10.67
N VAL A 141 4.83 4.04 11.87
CA VAL A 141 5.62 5.21 12.27
C VAL A 141 7.11 4.87 12.34
N ARG A 142 7.48 3.76 12.99
CA ARG A 142 8.89 3.36 13.10
C ARG A 142 9.41 2.85 11.77
N LEU A 143 8.58 2.11 11.02
CA LEU A 143 8.90 1.65 9.67
C LEU A 143 9.27 2.82 8.75
N LEU A 144 8.39 3.82 8.64
CA LEU A 144 8.58 4.95 7.73
C LEU A 144 9.76 5.81 8.15
N GLU A 145 9.96 6.01 9.46
CA GLU A 145 11.14 6.70 9.98
C GLU A 145 12.43 5.99 9.57
N ARG A 146 12.49 4.66 9.76
CA ARG A 146 13.63 3.84 9.39
C ARG A 146 13.85 3.82 7.87
N PHE A 147 12.78 3.67 7.11
CA PHE A 147 12.81 3.70 5.64
C PHE A 147 13.39 5.01 5.12
N VAL A 148 12.94 6.16 5.64
CA VAL A 148 13.45 7.47 5.21
C VAL A 148 14.93 7.65 5.56
N ARG A 149 15.39 7.13 6.71
CA ARG A 149 16.83 7.18 7.08
C ARG A 149 17.72 6.38 6.16
N ASP A 150 17.25 5.22 5.72
CA ASP A 150 18.05 4.27 4.95
C ASP A 150 17.79 4.37 3.44
N PHE A 151 16.87 5.26 3.01
CA PHE A 151 16.38 5.35 1.65
C PHE A 151 17.50 5.43 0.63
N GLN A 152 17.48 4.49 -0.32
CA GLN A 152 18.33 4.50 -1.50
C GLN A 152 17.51 4.87 -2.73
N PRO A 153 18.03 5.74 -3.62
CA PRO A 153 17.33 6.14 -4.83
C PRO A 153 16.83 4.93 -5.64
N VAL A 154 15.53 4.94 -5.95
CA VAL A 154 14.89 3.96 -6.82
C VAL A 154 14.77 4.56 -8.21
N ALA A 155 15.12 3.78 -9.24
CA ALA A 155 15.02 4.23 -10.62
C ALA A 155 13.56 4.57 -10.97
N LYS A 156 13.35 5.73 -11.62
CA LYS A 156 12.04 6.15 -12.13
C LYS A 156 11.73 5.48 -13.47
N GLU A 157 11.60 4.16 -13.42
CA GLU A 157 11.29 3.31 -14.56
C GLU A 157 9.92 2.66 -14.38
N LYS A 158 9.34 2.22 -15.50
CA LYS A 158 8.07 1.52 -15.47
C LYS A 158 8.19 0.25 -14.63
N GLY A 159 7.40 0.18 -13.55
CA GLY A 159 7.38 -0.98 -12.67
C GLY A 159 6.99 -2.27 -13.41
N THR A 160 7.39 -3.43 -12.88
CA THR A 160 7.19 -4.74 -13.51
C THR A 160 5.91 -5.45 -13.08
N GLY A 161 5.20 -4.94 -12.07
CA GLY A 161 3.97 -5.54 -11.52
C GLY A 161 2.68 -4.79 -11.89
N GLY A 162 1.57 -5.52 -12.04
CA GLY A 162 0.22 -4.94 -12.03
C GLY A 162 -0.35 -4.39 -13.34
N TYR A 163 0.17 -4.78 -14.49
CA TYR A 163 -0.39 -4.46 -15.82
C TYR A 163 -1.09 -5.66 -16.45
#